data_AF-A0A7U2MX06-F1
#
_entry.id   AF-A0A7U2MX06-F1
#
_cell.length_a   1.000
_cell.length_b   1.000
_cell.length_c   1.000
_cell.angle_alpha   90.00
_cell.angle_beta   90.00
_cell.angle_gamma   90.00
#
_symmetry.space_group_name_H-M   'P 1'
#
loop_
_entity.id
_entity.type
_entity.pdbx_description
1 polymer ?
#
loop_
_entity_poly.entity_id
_entity_poly.type
_entity_poly.pdbx_seq_one_letter_code
_entity_poly.pdbx_strand_id
1 'polypeptide(L)'
;MLESGYLLMDYVGNSEVQMLSETWEEDHHHRDKRINLFRGLSRIMLSLSQKPLPQNGGIPTNIGRTLTYPAKDAYYHDLLACHDSRIRHQPNSLSDEDDGRAQMARLTIMRALLPHFTNRELRQGPFLYRLTDLHPSSIFVDRLWHVKCLVELEWACSLPAETLRPPLWLTGRSMNDLTGENLEAFKQVYEEFLDVFEEEERLLPSIDNTHSYRTDLMRRAWQTGGFWYFHSLDSPRGLFNLFHQHIHPIFVSAHRVSSEFSRIVSDYWAVDTETIISTKLQDKEEYEKVLRQRFEDAVDRTLKKRLHTLTKSFE
;
A
#
# COMPACT_ATOMS: atom_id res chain seq x y z
N MET A 1 11.55 35.94 -7.12
CA MET A 1 11.73 34.47 -7.01
C MET A 1 10.52 33.94 -6.26
N LEU A 2 9.84 32.91 -6.77
CA LEU A 2 8.77 32.25 -6.03
C LEU A 2 9.38 31.57 -4.78
N GLU A 3 8.81 31.81 -3.60
CA GLU A 3 9.27 31.25 -2.32
C GLU A 3 8.88 29.77 -2.12
N SER A 4 8.16 29.19 -3.09
CA SER A 4 7.62 27.83 -3.05
C SER A 4 8.15 26.99 -4.22
N GLY A 5 8.28 25.67 -4.00
CA GLY A 5 8.55 24.72 -5.09
C GLY A 5 7.37 24.66 -6.06
N TYR A 6 7.65 24.70 -7.36
CA TYR A 6 6.66 24.59 -8.42
C TYR A 6 7.18 23.69 -9.55
N LEU A 7 6.26 23.04 -10.26
CA LEU A 7 6.55 22.24 -11.45
C LEU A 7 5.69 22.77 -12.60
N LEU A 8 6.30 23.04 -13.75
CA LEU A 8 5.59 23.37 -14.98
C LEU A 8 5.55 22.11 -15.84
N MET A 9 4.36 21.71 -16.27
CA MET A 9 4.14 20.51 -17.07
C MET A 9 3.24 20.84 -18.26
N ASP A 10 3.34 20.03 -19.31
CA ASP A 10 2.42 20.11 -20.44
C ASP A 10 0.99 19.81 -19.98
N TYR A 11 0.02 20.51 -20.58
CA TYR A 11 -1.38 20.27 -20.30
C TYR A 11 -1.86 19.00 -21.01
N VAL A 12 -2.21 17.98 -20.21
CA VAL A 12 -2.75 16.72 -20.70
C VAL A 12 -4.28 16.80 -20.68
N GLY A 13 -4.86 17.46 -21.68
CA GLY A 13 -6.31 17.53 -21.86
C GLY A 13 -6.66 17.80 -23.31
N ASN A 14 -7.27 16.82 -23.98
CA ASN A 14 -7.92 17.00 -25.27
C ASN A 14 -9.26 16.23 -25.25
N SER A 15 -10.15 16.45 -26.20
CA SER A 15 -11.47 15.79 -26.25
C SER A 15 -11.42 14.27 -26.45
N GLU A 16 -10.23 13.70 -26.66
CA GLU A 16 -10.02 12.28 -26.93
C GLU A 16 -9.38 11.52 -25.76
N VAL A 17 -8.92 12.24 -24.72
CA VAL A 17 -8.19 11.69 -23.58
C VAL A 17 -8.86 12.15 -22.28
N GLN A 18 -9.14 11.20 -21.41
CA GLN A 18 -9.82 11.42 -20.13
C GLN A 18 -9.16 10.62 -19.02
N MET A 19 -9.41 10.97 -17.76
CA MET A 19 -8.93 10.16 -16.64
C MET A 19 -9.63 8.81 -16.63
N LEU A 20 -8.90 7.73 -16.34
CA LEU A 20 -9.47 6.38 -16.27
C LEU A 20 -10.57 6.32 -15.19
N SER A 21 -10.42 7.06 -14.09
CA SER A 21 -11.45 7.15 -13.04
C SER A 21 -12.82 7.66 -13.52
N GLU A 22 -12.87 8.43 -14.62
CA GLU A 22 -14.15 8.95 -15.15
C GLU A 22 -14.98 7.86 -15.84
N THR A 23 -14.35 6.80 -16.34
CA THR A 23 -15.03 5.69 -17.03
C THR A 23 -14.90 4.35 -16.33
N TRP A 24 -14.14 4.27 -15.23
CA TRP A 24 -13.81 3.02 -14.56
C TRP A 24 -15.05 2.21 -14.17
N GLU A 25 -15.99 2.82 -13.42
CA GLU A 25 -17.18 2.11 -12.91
C GLU A 25 -18.05 1.54 -14.03
N GLU A 26 -18.16 2.23 -15.16
CA GLU A 26 -18.98 1.81 -16.30
C GLU A 26 -18.28 0.76 -17.15
N ASP A 27 -16.96 0.87 -17.32
CA ASP A 27 -16.23 0.15 -18.36
C ASP A 27 -15.31 -0.97 -17.87
N HIS A 28 -15.00 -1.09 -16.57
CA HIS A 28 -14.07 -2.10 -16.07
C HIS A 28 -14.51 -3.55 -16.31
N HIS A 29 -15.80 -3.79 -16.56
CA HIS A 29 -16.31 -5.10 -16.95
C HIS A 29 -16.05 -5.45 -18.43
N HIS A 30 -15.72 -4.46 -19.30
CA HIS A 30 -15.45 -4.69 -20.72
C HIS A 30 -14.04 -5.25 -20.96
N ARG A 31 -14.00 -6.51 -21.41
CA ARG A 31 -12.75 -7.26 -21.59
C ARG A 31 -11.75 -6.59 -22.54
N ASP A 32 -12.21 -6.12 -23.70
CA ASP A 32 -11.31 -5.54 -24.72
C ASP A 32 -10.63 -4.26 -24.21
N LYS A 33 -11.37 -3.42 -23.49
CA LYS A 33 -10.84 -2.22 -22.83
C LYS A 33 -9.82 -2.59 -21.75
N ARG A 34 -10.11 -3.60 -20.92
CA ARG A 34 -9.15 -4.10 -19.92
C ARG A 34 -7.84 -4.57 -20.55
N ILE A 35 -7.90 -5.34 -21.63
CA ILE A 35 -6.69 -5.85 -22.32
C ILE A 35 -5.81 -4.69 -22.80
N ASN A 36 -6.41 -3.64 -23.39
CA ASN A 36 -5.65 -2.45 -23.83
C ASN A 36 -5.01 -1.72 -22.66
N LEU A 37 -5.74 -1.57 -21.54
CA LEU A 37 -5.21 -1.00 -20.31
C LEU A 37 -4.05 -1.84 -19.76
N PHE A 38 -4.21 -3.17 -19.72
CA PHE A 38 -3.21 -4.09 -19.17
C PHE A 38 -1.92 -4.03 -19.99
N ARG A 39 -2.00 -3.98 -21.32
CA ARG A 39 -0.82 -3.76 -22.17
C ARG A 39 -0.10 -2.45 -21.85
N GLY A 40 -0.86 -1.37 -21.70
CA GLY A 40 -0.31 -0.06 -21.31
C GLY A 40 0.41 -0.11 -19.96
N LEU A 41 -0.25 -0.68 -18.95
CA LEU A 41 0.32 -0.85 -17.61
C LEU A 41 1.56 -1.74 -17.62
N SER A 42 1.54 -2.87 -18.32
CA SER A 42 2.69 -3.77 -18.47
C SER A 42 3.89 -3.03 -19.05
N ARG A 43 3.70 -2.28 -20.15
CA ARG A 43 4.78 -1.49 -20.77
C ARG A 43 5.36 -0.45 -19.82
N ILE A 44 4.51 0.24 -19.07
CA ILE A 44 4.94 1.23 -18.06
C ILE A 44 5.75 0.56 -16.96
N MET A 45 5.23 -0.53 -16.38
CA MET A 45 5.88 -1.28 -15.30
C MET A 45 7.22 -1.85 -15.73
N LEU A 46 7.36 -2.21 -17.01
CA LEU A 46 8.63 -2.67 -17.58
C LEU A 46 9.62 -1.53 -17.84
N SER A 47 9.13 -0.30 -18.12
CA SER A 47 9.95 0.82 -18.60
C SER A 47 10.52 1.72 -17.50
N LEU A 48 9.79 1.91 -16.40
CA LEU A 48 10.15 2.91 -15.42
C LEU A 48 11.07 2.30 -14.35
N SER A 49 12.27 2.86 -14.06
CA SER A 49 13.04 2.54 -12.82
C SER A 49 13.92 3.51 -11.96
N GLN A 50 13.44 4.20 -10.85
CA GLN A 50 14.02 4.41 -9.43
C GLN A 50 13.44 5.52 -8.41
N LYS A 51 13.42 5.28 -7.03
CA LYS A 51 12.73 5.83 -5.74
C LYS A 51 12.67 7.33 -5.30
N PRO A 52 11.61 7.80 -4.53
CA PRO A 52 11.47 7.66 -3.04
C PRO A 52 10.04 7.42 -2.42
N LEU A 53 9.95 7.40 -1.08
CA LEU A 53 8.92 6.82 -0.17
C LEU A 53 7.83 7.81 0.34
N PRO A 54 6.66 7.29 0.82
CA PRO A 54 5.56 8.02 1.49
C PRO A 54 5.95 9.03 2.58
N GLN A 55 5.14 10.09 2.72
CA GLN A 55 5.22 11.05 3.85
C GLN A 55 4.90 10.35 5.19
N ASN A 56 5.85 10.36 6.13
CA ASN A 56 5.74 9.66 7.42
C ASN A 56 4.83 10.33 8.46
N GLY A 57 4.04 11.36 8.11
CA GLY A 57 3.13 12.05 9.05
C GLY A 57 3.79 12.57 10.33
N GLY A 58 5.12 12.78 10.34
CA GLY A 58 5.91 13.15 11.52
C GLY A 58 6.42 11.99 12.39
N ILE A 59 6.10 10.72 12.06
CA ILE A 59 6.59 9.53 12.78
C ILE A 59 8.07 9.28 12.42
N PRO A 60 8.98 9.13 13.40
CA PRO A 60 10.37 8.80 13.13
C PRO A 60 10.49 7.40 12.51
N THR A 61 11.09 7.29 11.33
CA THR A 61 11.39 5.99 10.71
C THR A 61 12.77 5.47 11.03
N ASN A 62 13.68 6.31 11.54
CA ASN A 62 15.11 6.01 11.74
C ASN A 62 15.86 5.57 10.47
N ILE A 63 15.24 5.73 9.29
CA ILE A 63 15.83 5.48 7.98
C ILE A 63 16.45 6.79 7.48
N GLY A 64 17.77 6.80 7.31
CA GLY A 64 18.48 7.97 6.76
C GLY A 64 18.03 8.26 5.32
N ARG A 65 17.84 9.54 4.97
CA ARG A 65 17.43 9.93 3.61
C ARG A 65 18.40 9.49 2.51
N THR A 66 19.67 9.31 2.85
CA THR A 66 20.74 8.87 1.94
C THR A 66 21.01 7.38 2.02
N LEU A 67 20.27 6.62 2.85
CA LEU A 67 20.47 5.19 2.99
C LEU A 67 19.98 4.46 1.73
N THR A 68 20.86 3.63 1.17
CA THR A 68 20.52 2.68 0.11
C THR A 68 20.75 1.28 0.64
N TYR A 69 19.79 0.38 0.41
CA TYR A 69 19.88 -0.99 0.90
C TYR A 69 20.64 -1.87 -0.08
N PRO A 70 21.78 -2.47 0.30
CA PRO A 70 22.49 -3.43 -0.54
C PRO A 70 21.83 -4.82 -0.54
N ALA A 71 20.93 -5.08 0.41
CA ALA A 71 20.17 -6.32 0.53
C ALA A 71 18.74 -6.03 0.94
N LYS A 72 17.79 -6.79 0.39
CA LYS A 72 16.35 -6.60 0.64
C LYS A 72 15.93 -6.93 2.08
N ASP A 73 16.64 -7.82 2.76
CA ASP A 73 16.29 -8.27 4.11
C ASP A 73 16.28 -7.07 5.08
N ALA A 74 17.31 -6.21 5.00
CA ALA A 74 17.38 -4.97 5.76
C ALA A 74 16.23 -4.01 5.41
N TYR A 75 15.87 -3.90 4.13
CA TYR A 75 14.73 -3.09 3.70
C TYR A 75 13.40 -3.57 4.32
N TYR A 76 13.14 -4.88 4.32
CA TYR A 76 11.91 -5.43 4.91
C TYR A 76 11.88 -5.29 6.43
N HIS A 77 13.03 -5.46 7.09
CA HIS A 77 13.12 -5.23 8.52
C HIS A 77 12.86 -3.76 8.88
N ASP A 78 13.35 -2.81 8.08
CA ASP A 78 13.08 -1.38 8.30
C ASP A 78 11.61 -1.00 8.01
N LEU A 79 10.94 -1.66 7.06
CA LEU A 79 9.48 -1.53 6.91
C LEU A 79 8.74 -2.03 8.16
N LEU A 80 9.11 -3.21 8.68
CA LEU A 80 8.54 -3.75 9.92
C LEU A 80 8.85 -2.86 11.13
N ALA A 81 10.03 -2.23 11.18
CA ALA A 81 10.40 -1.26 12.20
C ALA A 81 9.58 0.05 12.10
N CYS A 82 9.17 0.45 10.89
CA CYS A 82 8.23 1.57 10.74
C CYS A 82 6.88 1.26 11.40
N HIS A 83 6.39 0.01 11.30
CA HIS A 83 5.17 -0.42 12.01
C HIS A 83 5.37 -0.42 13.53
N ASP A 84 6.54 -0.83 14.03
CA ASP A 84 6.87 -0.71 15.46
C ASP A 84 6.86 0.75 15.92
N SER A 85 7.52 1.61 15.14
CA SER A 85 7.61 3.03 15.45
C SER A 85 6.23 3.66 15.50
N ARG A 86 5.32 3.25 14.60
CA ARG A 86 3.93 3.70 14.64
C ARG A 86 3.23 3.30 15.94
N ILE A 87 3.35 2.05 16.38
CA ILE A 87 2.78 1.60 17.67
C ILE A 87 3.33 2.45 18.83
N ARG A 88 4.64 2.74 18.81
CA ARG A 88 5.35 3.46 19.88
C ARG A 88 5.12 4.97 19.88
N HIS A 89 4.86 5.60 18.75
CA HIS A 89 4.87 7.06 18.66
C HIS A 89 3.54 7.68 18.25
N GLN A 90 2.66 6.94 17.56
CA GLN A 90 1.33 7.47 17.23
C GLN A 90 0.46 7.47 18.52
N PRO A 91 -0.09 8.61 18.96
CA PRO A 91 -0.81 8.69 20.24
C PRO A 91 -2.04 7.78 20.32
N ASN A 92 -2.75 7.62 19.22
CA ASN A 92 -3.92 6.76 19.10
C ASN A 92 -3.62 5.44 18.35
N SER A 93 -2.42 4.88 18.54
CA SER A 93 -2.02 3.65 17.86
C SER A 93 -2.79 2.41 18.32
N LEU A 94 -3.26 2.39 19.56
CA LEU A 94 -4.01 1.28 20.15
C LEU A 94 -5.43 1.71 20.48
N SER A 95 -6.41 0.86 20.14
CA SER A 95 -7.81 1.08 20.48
C SER A 95 -8.11 0.65 21.91
N ASP A 96 -7.63 -0.53 22.29
CA ASP A 96 -7.72 -1.15 23.61
C ASP A 96 -6.53 -2.12 23.78
N GLU A 97 -6.48 -2.82 24.91
CA GLU A 97 -5.41 -3.78 25.19
C GLU A 97 -5.41 -4.96 24.21
N ASP A 98 -6.58 -5.50 23.87
CA ASP A 98 -6.69 -6.66 22.97
C ASP A 98 -6.22 -6.30 21.55
N ASP A 99 -6.61 -5.13 21.05
CA ASP A 99 -6.11 -4.56 19.79
C ASP A 99 -4.58 -4.37 19.85
N GLY A 100 -4.06 -3.82 20.95
CA GLY A 100 -2.63 -3.66 21.17
C GLY A 100 -1.86 -4.97 21.08
N ARG A 101 -2.29 -5.99 21.83
CA ARG A 101 -1.69 -7.32 21.81
C ARG A 101 -1.81 -7.97 20.44
N ALA A 102 -2.96 -7.83 19.78
CA ALA A 102 -3.15 -8.35 18.43
C ALA A 102 -2.20 -7.71 17.41
N GLN A 103 -2.03 -6.39 17.44
CA GLN A 103 -1.10 -5.68 16.54
C GLN A 103 0.35 -6.11 16.79
N MET A 104 0.78 -6.15 18.05
CA MET A 104 2.13 -6.56 18.45
C MET A 104 2.42 -8.02 18.07
N ALA A 105 1.51 -8.93 18.38
CA ALA A 105 1.63 -10.34 18.03
C ALA A 105 1.79 -10.55 16.52
N ARG A 106 0.96 -9.87 15.72
CA ARG A 106 1.01 -9.98 14.26
C ARG A 106 2.33 -9.46 13.71
N LEU A 107 2.86 -8.33 14.20
CA LEU A 107 4.18 -7.86 13.79
C LEU A 107 5.30 -8.85 14.14
N THR A 108 5.24 -9.45 15.33
CA THR A 108 6.19 -10.49 15.74
C THR A 108 6.15 -11.69 14.81
N ILE A 109 4.96 -12.18 14.46
CA ILE A 109 4.81 -13.28 13.49
C ILE A 109 5.27 -12.85 12.10
N MET A 110 4.90 -11.66 11.64
CA MET A 110 5.31 -11.15 10.33
C MET A 110 6.83 -11.09 10.18
N ARG A 111 7.57 -10.72 11.24
CA ARG A 111 9.04 -10.82 11.27
C ARG A 111 9.51 -12.26 11.13
N ALA A 112 8.94 -13.19 11.90
CA ALA A 112 9.32 -14.59 11.88
C ALA A 112 9.03 -15.26 10.53
N LEU A 113 7.97 -14.84 9.84
CA LEU A 113 7.57 -15.40 8.56
C LEU A 113 8.31 -14.80 7.35
N LEU A 114 9.08 -13.72 7.52
CA LEU A 114 9.79 -13.06 6.41
C LEU A 114 10.58 -14.05 5.52
N PRO A 115 11.37 -15.00 6.07
CA PRO A 115 12.12 -15.95 5.25
C PRO A 115 11.26 -16.88 4.39
N HIS A 116 9.97 -17.07 4.73
CA HIS A 116 9.05 -17.91 3.95
C HIS A 116 8.62 -17.24 2.64
N PHE A 117 8.56 -15.91 2.63
CA PHE A 117 8.11 -15.12 1.49
C PHE A 117 9.25 -14.54 0.66
N THR A 118 10.49 -14.65 1.14
CA THR A 118 11.69 -14.16 0.45
C THR A 118 12.55 -15.30 -0.10
N ASN A 119 12.99 -15.18 -1.34
CA ASN A 119 13.99 -16.03 -1.97
C ASN A 119 15.40 -15.55 -1.62
N ARG A 120 16.20 -16.43 -1.01
CA ARG A 120 17.60 -16.14 -0.65
C ARG A 120 18.48 -15.80 -1.86
N GLU A 121 18.19 -16.36 -3.04
CA GLU A 121 18.95 -16.08 -4.27
C GLU A 121 18.80 -14.63 -4.71
N LEU A 122 17.65 -14.02 -4.40
CA LEU A 122 17.34 -12.62 -4.74
C LEU A 122 17.70 -11.65 -3.61
N ARG A 123 18.58 -12.03 -2.67
CA ARG A 123 18.90 -11.23 -1.47
C ARG A 123 19.46 -9.86 -1.81
N GLN A 124 20.35 -9.80 -2.79
CA GLN A 124 21.04 -8.56 -3.21
C GLN A 124 20.35 -7.88 -4.40
N GLY A 125 19.24 -8.42 -4.88
CA GLY A 125 18.53 -7.91 -6.03
C GLY A 125 17.95 -9.02 -6.92
N PRO A 126 17.39 -8.66 -8.09
CA PRO A 126 17.32 -7.30 -8.61
C PRO A 126 16.31 -6.43 -7.85
N PHE A 127 16.49 -5.11 -7.95
CA PHE A 127 15.51 -4.13 -7.50
C PHE A 127 14.82 -3.55 -8.73
N LEU A 128 13.49 -3.64 -8.78
CA LEU A 128 12.64 -3.15 -9.87
C LEU A 128 11.90 -1.91 -9.40
N TYR A 129 11.68 -0.95 -10.28
CA TYR A 129 10.84 0.18 -9.92
C TYR A 129 9.40 0.02 -10.32
N ARG A 130 8.59 0.71 -9.55
CA ARG A 130 7.17 0.58 -9.55
C ARG A 130 6.55 1.88 -9.10
N LEU A 131 5.44 2.26 -9.70
CA LEU A 131 4.57 3.30 -9.18
C LEU A 131 3.78 2.70 -8.01
N THR A 132 4.08 3.08 -6.75
CA THR A 132 3.42 2.46 -5.60
C THR A 132 2.02 2.95 -5.33
N ASP A 133 1.71 4.15 -5.81
CA ASP A 133 0.40 4.79 -5.63
C ASP A 133 -0.30 4.99 -6.98
N LEU A 134 -0.24 3.97 -7.84
CA LEU A 134 -0.96 4.00 -9.10
C LEU A 134 -2.45 3.77 -8.84
N HIS A 135 -3.30 4.72 -9.24
CA HIS A 135 -4.77 4.67 -9.12
C HIS A 135 -5.44 5.10 -10.44
N PRO A 136 -6.70 4.74 -10.75
CA PRO A 136 -7.36 5.20 -11.97
C PRO A 136 -7.33 6.72 -12.23
N SER A 137 -7.28 7.54 -11.18
CA SER A 137 -7.18 9.01 -11.30
C SER A 137 -5.79 9.50 -11.75
N SER A 138 -4.76 8.66 -11.63
CA SER A 138 -3.40 8.95 -12.09
C SER A 138 -3.15 8.57 -13.56
N ILE A 139 -4.13 7.95 -14.24
CA ILE A 139 -3.98 7.38 -15.59
C ILE A 139 -4.91 8.10 -16.55
N PHE A 140 -4.35 8.59 -17.65
CA PHE A 140 -5.12 9.13 -18.77
C PHE A 140 -5.19 8.12 -19.91
N VAL A 141 -6.40 7.89 -20.43
CA VAL A 141 -6.68 6.89 -21.47
C VAL A 141 -7.50 7.48 -22.62
N ASP A 142 -7.42 6.85 -23.79
CA ASP A 142 -8.40 7.08 -24.86
C ASP A 142 -9.71 6.28 -24.64
N ARG A 143 -10.67 6.45 -25.56
CA ARG A 143 -11.98 5.76 -25.53
C ARG A 143 -11.91 4.23 -25.52
N LEU A 144 -10.77 3.66 -25.94
CA LEU A 144 -10.52 2.22 -25.99
C LEU A 144 -9.61 1.76 -24.84
N TRP A 145 -9.36 2.62 -23.86
CA TRP A 145 -8.50 2.37 -22.69
C TRP A 145 -7.01 2.17 -23.01
N HIS A 146 -6.52 2.67 -24.15
CA HIS A 146 -5.06 2.76 -24.34
C HIS A 146 -4.51 3.87 -23.47
N VAL A 147 -3.51 3.54 -22.65
CA VAL A 147 -2.82 4.52 -21.81
C VAL A 147 -2.10 5.55 -22.66
N LYS A 148 -2.39 6.84 -22.42
CA LYS A 148 -1.77 7.99 -23.10
C LYS A 148 -0.81 8.75 -22.22
N CYS A 149 -1.12 8.86 -20.92
CA CYS A 149 -0.29 9.58 -19.98
C CYS A 149 -0.48 9.05 -18.56
N LEU A 150 0.55 9.23 -17.73
CA LEU A 150 0.52 9.03 -16.30
C LEU A 150 0.90 10.32 -15.59
N VAL A 151 0.20 10.60 -14.50
CA VAL A 151 0.49 11.71 -13.59
C VAL A 151 0.78 11.18 -12.19
N GLU A 152 1.07 12.07 -11.22
CA GLU A 152 1.29 11.69 -9.82
C GLU A 152 2.45 10.70 -9.60
N LEU A 153 3.59 10.98 -10.24
CA LEU A 153 4.80 10.13 -10.15
C LEU A 153 5.60 10.31 -8.83
N GLU A 154 5.08 11.07 -7.87
CA GLU A 154 5.79 11.46 -6.64
C GLU A 154 6.12 10.27 -5.72
N TRP A 155 5.39 9.16 -5.86
CA TRP A 155 5.58 7.92 -5.10
C TRP A 155 6.26 6.80 -5.90
N ALA A 156 6.85 7.13 -7.05
CA ALA A 156 7.50 6.15 -7.90
C ALA A 156 8.76 5.58 -7.23
N CYS A 157 8.92 4.25 -7.21
CA CYS A 157 9.86 3.63 -6.30
C CYS A 157 10.52 2.26 -6.65
N SER A 158 11.86 2.12 -6.48
CA SER A 158 12.65 0.88 -6.59
C SER A 158 12.55 0.00 -5.35
N LEU A 159 12.17 -1.24 -5.60
CA LEU A 159 11.83 -2.23 -4.59
C LEU A 159 12.44 -3.58 -4.95
N PRO A 160 12.63 -4.46 -3.96
CA PRO A 160 12.99 -5.84 -4.26
C PRO A 160 12.02 -6.45 -5.27
N ALA A 161 12.54 -7.19 -6.25
CA ALA A 161 11.76 -7.68 -7.38
C ALA A 161 10.54 -8.53 -6.98
N GLU A 162 10.60 -9.22 -5.83
CA GLU A 162 9.51 -10.06 -5.30
C GLU A 162 8.27 -9.27 -4.88
N THR A 163 8.42 -7.97 -4.69
CA THR A 163 7.27 -7.09 -4.41
C THR A 163 6.49 -6.74 -5.67
N LEU A 164 7.01 -7.04 -6.87
CA LEU A 164 6.34 -6.76 -8.13
C LEU A 164 4.96 -7.42 -8.17
N ARG A 165 3.94 -6.62 -8.53
CA ARG A 165 2.54 -7.04 -8.50
C ARG A 165 1.68 -6.06 -9.32
N PRO A 166 0.51 -6.48 -9.80
CA PRO A 166 -0.44 -5.59 -10.45
C PRO A 166 -1.18 -4.72 -9.43
N PRO A 167 -1.88 -3.66 -9.88
CA PRO A 167 -2.70 -2.85 -9.00
C PRO A 167 -3.87 -3.63 -8.37
N LEU A 168 -4.23 -3.34 -7.12
CA LEU A 168 -5.34 -4.03 -6.45
C LEU A 168 -6.72 -3.60 -6.94
N TRP A 169 -6.83 -2.38 -7.46
CA TRP A 169 -8.09 -1.81 -7.92
C TRP A 169 -8.56 -2.38 -9.26
N LEU A 170 -7.88 -3.38 -9.85
CA LEU A 170 -8.25 -3.98 -11.14
C LEU A 170 -9.69 -4.51 -11.21
N THR A 171 -10.31 -4.80 -10.05
CA THR A 171 -11.73 -5.19 -9.93
C THR A 171 -12.61 -4.13 -9.26
N GLY A 172 -12.10 -2.92 -9.03
CA GLY A 172 -12.79 -1.84 -8.30
C GLY A 172 -13.01 -2.13 -6.81
N ARG A 173 -12.47 -3.24 -6.27
CA ARG A 173 -12.63 -3.62 -4.87
C ARG A 173 -11.49 -3.07 -4.01
N SER A 174 -11.82 -2.70 -2.78
CA SER A 174 -10.81 -2.37 -1.79
C SER A 174 -10.06 -3.63 -1.37
N MET A 175 -8.82 -3.47 -0.94
CA MET A 175 -7.99 -4.57 -0.42
C MET A 175 -8.68 -5.36 0.70
N ASN A 176 -9.45 -4.68 1.55
CA ASN A 176 -10.13 -5.32 2.68
C ASN A 176 -11.29 -6.21 2.24
N ASP A 177 -11.82 -5.98 1.04
CA ASP A 177 -13.00 -6.65 0.49
C ASP A 177 -12.64 -7.85 -0.40
N LEU A 178 -11.35 -8.13 -0.60
CA LEU A 178 -10.85 -9.23 -1.43
C LEU A 178 -10.96 -10.58 -0.72
N THR A 179 -12.17 -10.97 -0.34
CA THR A 179 -12.50 -12.26 0.26
C THR A 179 -13.67 -12.94 -0.46
N GLY A 180 -13.80 -14.26 -0.32
CA GLY A 180 -14.90 -15.01 -0.93
C GLY A 180 -14.99 -14.84 -2.45
N GLU A 181 -16.18 -14.49 -2.96
CA GLU A 181 -16.42 -14.30 -4.39
C GLU A 181 -15.60 -13.16 -5.00
N ASN A 182 -15.35 -12.08 -4.24
CA ASN A 182 -14.52 -10.96 -4.70
C ASN A 182 -13.06 -11.39 -4.91
N LEU A 183 -12.55 -12.29 -4.07
CA LEU A 183 -11.21 -12.86 -4.23
C LEU A 183 -11.12 -13.70 -5.50
N GLU A 184 -12.13 -14.52 -5.79
CA GLU A 184 -12.14 -15.34 -6.99
C GLU A 184 -12.25 -14.50 -8.27
N ALA A 185 -13.08 -13.45 -8.25
CA ALA A 185 -13.14 -12.48 -9.35
C ALA A 185 -11.80 -11.74 -9.54
N PHE A 186 -11.14 -11.32 -8.45
CA PHE A 186 -9.82 -10.71 -8.52
C PHE A 186 -8.77 -11.67 -9.08
N LYS A 187 -8.79 -12.94 -8.67
CA LYS A 187 -7.89 -13.98 -9.18
C LYS A 187 -8.04 -14.16 -10.70
N GLN A 188 -9.26 -14.17 -11.22
CA GLN A 188 -9.49 -14.26 -12.67
C GLN A 188 -8.89 -13.07 -13.42
N VAL A 189 -9.10 -11.85 -12.92
CA VAL A 189 -8.53 -10.64 -13.52
C VAL A 189 -7.01 -10.58 -13.35
N TYR A 190 -6.49 -11.09 -12.24
CA TYR A 190 -5.05 -11.21 -11.97
C TYR A 190 -4.37 -12.13 -12.99
N GLU A 191 -4.95 -13.30 -13.27
CA GLU A 191 -4.43 -14.22 -14.30
C GLU A 191 -4.54 -13.58 -15.70
N GLU A 192 -5.66 -12.91 -16.03
CA GLU A 192 -5.80 -12.16 -17.29
C GLU A 192 -4.71 -11.09 -17.44
N PHE A 193 -4.38 -10.38 -16.36
CA PHE A 193 -3.28 -9.41 -16.35
C PHE A 193 -1.94 -10.11 -16.58
N LEU A 194 -1.66 -11.22 -15.90
CA LEU A 194 -0.39 -11.94 -16.03
C LEU A 194 -0.17 -12.48 -17.45
N ASP A 195 -1.21 -12.97 -18.10
CA ASP A 195 -1.12 -13.45 -19.49
C ASP A 195 -0.71 -12.30 -20.42
N VAL A 196 -1.37 -11.14 -20.31
CA VAL A 196 -1.03 -9.95 -21.09
C VAL A 196 0.36 -9.41 -20.73
N PHE A 197 0.72 -9.43 -19.45
CA PHE A 197 2.05 -9.00 -18.99
C PHE A 197 3.15 -9.90 -19.56
N GLU A 198 2.94 -11.22 -19.61
CA GLU A 198 3.90 -12.16 -20.19
C GLU A 198 4.06 -11.96 -21.71
N GLU A 199 2.98 -11.70 -22.43
CA GLU A 199 3.04 -11.35 -23.86
C GLU A 199 3.94 -10.14 -24.10
N GLU A 200 3.76 -9.07 -23.31
CA GLU A 200 4.57 -7.85 -23.42
C GLU A 200 6.01 -8.07 -22.92
N GLU A 201 6.23 -8.88 -21.89
CA GLU A 201 7.58 -9.21 -21.40
C GLU A 201 8.40 -9.99 -22.43
N ARG A 202 7.78 -10.90 -23.19
CA ARG A 202 8.45 -11.68 -24.26
C ARG A 202 8.96 -10.82 -25.40
N LEU A 203 8.44 -9.61 -25.58
CA LEU A 203 8.93 -8.66 -26.59
C LEU A 203 10.24 -7.98 -26.17
N LEU A 204 10.62 -8.07 -24.90
CA LEU A 204 11.84 -7.49 -24.36
C LEU A 204 13.01 -8.49 -24.36
N PRO A 205 14.26 -8.00 -24.28
CA PRO A 205 15.42 -8.85 -24.05
C PRO A 205 15.25 -9.70 -22.79
N SER A 206 15.68 -10.96 -22.85
CA SER A 206 15.62 -11.86 -21.71
C SER A 206 16.51 -11.40 -20.56
N ILE A 207 16.08 -11.67 -19.34
CA ILE A 207 16.87 -11.51 -18.12
C ILE A 207 17.26 -12.92 -17.66
N ASP A 208 18.54 -13.16 -17.41
CA ASP A 208 19.06 -14.48 -17.04
C ASP A 208 18.58 -15.60 -17.98
N ASN A 209 18.61 -15.35 -19.29
CA ASN A 209 18.12 -16.25 -20.36
C ASN A 209 16.62 -16.60 -20.27
N THR A 210 15.82 -15.85 -19.49
CA THR A 210 14.38 -16.06 -19.32
C THR A 210 13.58 -14.86 -19.84
N HIS A 211 12.56 -15.12 -20.67
CA HIS A 211 11.67 -14.09 -21.24
C HIS A 211 10.40 -13.82 -20.42
N SER A 212 10.20 -14.56 -19.31
CA SER A 212 9.07 -14.47 -18.39
C SER A 212 9.52 -14.16 -16.96
N TYR A 213 10.74 -13.64 -16.77
CA TYR A 213 11.36 -13.51 -15.45
C TYR A 213 10.47 -12.78 -14.43
N ARG A 214 9.85 -11.66 -14.82
CA ARG A 214 8.98 -10.88 -13.93
C ARG A 214 7.60 -11.52 -13.76
N THR A 215 7.04 -12.07 -14.84
CA THR A 215 5.79 -12.85 -14.74
C THR A 215 5.94 -14.02 -13.76
N ASP A 216 7.06 -14.74 -13.81
CA ASP A 216 7.33 -15.89 -12.95
C ASP A 216 7.51 -15.47 -11.48
N LEU A 217 8.09 -14.30 -11.23
CA LEU A 217 8.12 -13.70 -9.89
C LEU A 217 6.70 -13.44 -9.37
N MET A 218 5.83 -12.84 -10.17
CA MET A 218 4.45 -12.53 -9.77
C MET A 218 3.63 -13.81 -9.54
N ARG A 219 3.78 -14.83 -10.41
CA ARG A 219 3.15 -16.15 -10.23
C ARG A 219 3.61 -16.82 -8.93
N ARG A 220 4.91 -16.83 -8.66
CA ARG A 220 5.47 -17.38 -7.43
C ARG A 220 4.99 -16.63 -6.20
N ALA A 221 4.98 -15.29 -6.24
CA ALA A 221 4.49 -14.46 -5.15
C ALA A 221 3.01 -14.76 -4.84
N TRP A 222 2.18 -15.00 -5.86
CA TRP A 222 0.80 -15.40 -5.68
C TRP A 222 0.68 -16.79 -5.02
N GLN A 223 1.37 -17.80 -5.57
CA GLN A 223 1.33 -19.19 -5.08
C GLN A 223 1.80 -19.35 -3.63
N THR A 224 2.84 -18.61 -3.25
CA THR A 224 3.44 -18.66 -1.90
C THR A 224 2.69 -17.80 -0.88
N GLY A 225 1.78 -16.93 -1.33
CA GLY A 225 1.17 -15.89 -0.50
C GLY A 225 2.05 -14.65 -0.28
N GLY A 226 3.23 -14.58 -0.89
CA GLY A 226 4.11 -13.42 -0.89
C GLY A 226 3.42 -12.14 -1.40
N PHE A 227 2.48 -12.27 -2.34
CA PHE A 227 1.63 -11.18 -2.80
C PHE A 227 0.94 -10.46 -1.63
N TRP A 228 0.30 -11.22 -0.74
CA TRP A 228 -0.39 -10.69 0.44
C TRP A 228 0.59 -10.20 1.50
N TYR A 229 1.67 -10.95 1.73
CA TYR A 229 2.69 -10.58 2.69
C TYR A 229 3.30 -9.21 2.38
N PHE A 230 3.80 -8.99 1.16
CA PHE A 230 4.40 -7.71 0.80
C PHE A 230 3.37 -6.57 0.73
N HIS A 231 2.12 -6.87 0.37
CA HIS A 231 1.04 -5.87 0.42
C HIS A 231 0.74 -5.41 1.84
N SER A 232 0.76 -6.34 2.78
CA SER A 232 0.52 -6.06 4.20
C SER A 232 1.59 -5.11 4.79
N LEU A 233 2.81 -5.11 4.25
CA LEU A 233 3.89 -4.23 4.71
C LEU A 233 3.72 -2.77 4.28
N ASP A 234 3.00 -2.50 3.19
CA ASP A 234 2.88 -1.15 2.62
C ASP A 234 1.91 -0.24 3.40
N SER A 235 0.97 -0.83 4.16
CA SER A 235 -0.01 -0.06 4.93
C SER A 235 -0.20 -0.68 6.32
N PRO A 236 -0.12 0.12 7.40
CA PRO A 236 -0.34 -0.40 8.74
C PRO A 236 -1.74 -1.00 8.96
N ARG A 237 -2.77 -0.42 8.34
CA ARG A 237 -4.13 -1.02 8.35
C ARG A 237 -4.18 -2.28 7.48
N GLY A 238 -3.48 -2.26 6.34
CA GLY A 238 -3.33 -3.41 5.47
C GLY A 238 -2.72 -4.61 6.21
N LEU A 239 -1.69 -4.38 7.05
CA LEU A 239 -1.05 -5.43 7.84
C LEU A 239 -2.06 -6.20 8.69
N PHE A 240 -2.90 -5.47 9.42
CA PHE A 240 -3.86 -6.09 10.34
C PHE A 240 -4.87 -6.98 9.60
N ASN A 241 -5.47 -6.47 8.53
CA ASN A 241 -6.54 -7.15 7.80
C ASN A 241 -5.99 -8.30 6.96
N LEU A 242 -4.94 -8.05 6.17
CA LEU A 242 -4.35 -9.07 5.29
C LEU A 242 -3.72 -10.22 6.08
N PHE A 243 -3.18 -9.95 7.26
CA PHE A 243 -2.66 -11.01 8.10
C PHE A 243 -3.74 -12.04 8.43
N HIS A 244 -4.89 -11.58 8.92
CA HIS A 244 -5.98 -12.47 9.29
C HIS A 244 -6.61 -13.16 8.06
N GLN A 245 -6.84 -12.40 6.99
CA GLN A 245 -7.58 -12.88 5.82
C GLN A 245 -6.76 -13.82 4.93
N HIS A 246 -5.46 -13.57 4.78
CA HIS A 246 -4.67 -14.21 3.73
C HIS A 246 -3.34 -14.81 4.18
N ILE A 247 -2.71 -14.32 5.26
CA ILE A 247 -1.40 -14.83 5.69
C ILE A 247 -1.56 -15.95 6.72
N HIS A 248 -2.35 -15.73 7.77
CA HIS A 248 -2.60 -16.71 8.82
C HIS A 248 -3.16 -18.04 8.28
N PRO A 249 -4.15 -18.05 7.36
CA PRO A 249 -4.71 -19.29 6.82
C PRO A 249 -3.72 -20.15 6.01
N ILE A 250 -2.58 -19.60 5.57
CA ILE A 250 -1.53 -20.37 4.88
C ILE A 250 -0.89 -21.38 5.84
N PHE A 251 -0.76 -21.03 7.12
CA PHE A 251 -0.04 -21.83 8.12
C PHE A 251 -0.96 -22.55 9.09
N VAL A 252 -2.16 -22.02 9.34
CA VAL A 252 -3.09 -22.53 10.35
C VAL A 252 -4.48 -22.64 9.75
N SER A 253 -5.09 -23.83 9.80
CA SER A 253 -6.43 -24.08 9.27
C SER A 253 -7.55 -23.37 10.06
N ALA A 254 -7.23 -22.77 11.21
CA ALA A 254 -8.19 -22.01 12.02
C ALA A 254 -8.47 -20.66 11.35
N HIS A 255 -9.76 -20.31 11.24
CA HIS A 255 -10.18 -19.08 10.58
C HIS A 255 -9.98 -17.83 11.43
N ARG A 256 -9.65 -17.98 12.73
CA ARG A 256 -9.49 -16.87 13.67
C ARG A 256 -8.25 -17.06 14.52
N VAL A 257 -7.50 -15.99 14.67
CA VAL A 257 -6.41 -15.88 15.66
C VAL A 257 -7.05 -15.76 17.04
N SER A 258 -6.70 -16.65 17.98
CA SER A 258 -7.23 -16.58 19.34
C SER A 258 -6.66 -15.38 20.11
N SER A 259 -7.43 -14.85 21.06
CA SER A 259 -6.95 -13.81 21.98
C SER A 259 -5.77 -14.33 22.80
N GLU A 260 -5.81 -15.60 23.23
CA GLU A 260 -4.71 -16.26 23.94
C GLU A 260 -3.41 -16.29 23.11
N PHE A 261 -3.49 -16.61 21.82
CA PHE A 261 -2.34 -16.56 20.93
C PHE A 261 -1.76 -15.14 20.87
N SER A 262 -2.63 -14.14 20.71
CA SER A 262 -2.20 -12.73 20.65
C SER A 262 -1.50 -12.32 21.94
N ARG A 263 -2.02 -12.73 23.09
CA ARG A 263 -1.40 -12.47 24.40
C ARG A 263 0.00 -13.07 24.50
N ILE A 264 0.14 -14.37 24.24
CA ILE A 264 1.43 -15.08 24.35
C ILE A 264 2.47 -14.49 23.40
N VAL A 265 2.10 -14.24 22.15
CA VAL A 265 3.06 -13.78 21.13
C VAL A 265 3.40 -12.30 21.31
N SER A 266 2.47 -11.49 21.81
CA SER A 266 2.72 -10.07 22.09
C SER A 266 3.86 -9.86 23.09
N ASP A 267 4.02 -10.76 24.06
CA ASP A 267 5.09 -10.66 25.07
C ASP A 267 6.50 -10.79 24.46
N TYR A 268 6.62 -11.42 23.29
CA TYR A 268 7.88 -11.53 22.54
C TYR A 268 8.11 -10.36 21.57
N TRP A 269 7.18 -9.41 21.48
CA TRP A 269 7.35 -8.23 20.62
C TRP A 269 8.42 -7.28 21.17
N ALA A 270 8.40 -7.01 22.48
CA ALA A 270 9.41 -6.22 23.17
C ALA A 270 9.44 -6.51 24.68
N VAL A 271 10.58 -6.24 25.32
CA VAL A 271 10.76 -6.44 26.78
C VAL A 271 9.80 -5.54 27.60
N ASP A 272 9.45 -4.38 27.06
CA ASP A 272 8.63 -3.34 27.69
C ASP A 272 7.16 -3.37 27.24
N THR A 273 6.67 -4.48 26.67
CA THR A 273 5.32 -4.61 26.06
C THR A 273 4.20 -4.07 26.96
N GLU A 274 4.10 -4.51 28.21
CA GLU A 274 3.06 -4.05 29.15
C GLU A 274 3.12 -2.54 29.44
N THR A 275 4.34 -2.00 29.53
CA THR A 275 4.55 -0.57 29.76
C THR A 275 4.10 0.24 28.54
N ILE A 276 4.36 -0.27 27.32
CA ILE A 276 3.93 0.37 26.08
C ILE A 276 2.41 0.37 25.97
N ILE A 277 1.75 -0.76 26.23
CA ILE A 277 0.28 -0.85 26.16
C ILE A 277 -0.36 0.17 27.11
N SER A 278 0.05 0.15 28.39
CA SER A 278 -0.50 1.07 29.40
C SER A 278 -0.24 2.54 29.05
N THR A 279 0.96 2.88 28.60
CA THR A 279 1.29 4.25 28.14
C THR A 279 0.44 4.66 26.95
N LYS A 280 0.24 3.77 25.97
CA LYS A 280 -0.53 4.09 24.76
C LYS A 280 -2.02 4.26 24.99
N LEU A 281 -2.59 3.52 25.95
CA LEU A 281 -3.98 3.74 26.35
C LEU A 281 -4.15 5.12 27.00
N GLN A 282 -3.18 5.58 27.80
CA GLN A 282 -3.19 6.94 28.35
C GLN A 282 -3.00 8.01 27.25
N ASP A 283 -2.06 7.81 26.33
CA ASP A 283 -1.84 8.70 25.18
C ASP A 283 -3.11 8.86 24.33
N LYS A 284 -3.85 7.77 24.13
CA LYS A 284 -5.13 7.79 23.40
C LYS A 284 -6.17 8.62 24.14
N GLU A 285 -6.35 8.42 25.45
CA GLU A 285 -7.31 9.20 26.23
C GLU A 285 -7.04 10.70 26.14
N GLU A 286 -5.77 11.09 26.23
CA GLU A 286 -5.37 12.50 26.11
C GLU A 286 -5.57 13.02 24.69
N TYR A 287 -5.17 12.23 23.68
CA TYR A 287 -5.40 12.56 22.28
C TYR A 287 -6.89 12.78 21.98
N GLU A 288 -7.78 11.93 22.50
CA GLU A 288 -9.22 12.08 22.30
C GLU A 288 -9.78 13.34 22.96
N LYS A 289 -9.27 13.74 24.13
CA LYS A 289 -9.66 15.03 24.77
C LYS A 289 -9.23 16.20 23.90
N VAL A 290 -7.98 16.23 23.45
CA VAL A 290 -7.45 17.29 22.56
C VAL A 290 -8.24 17.32 21.25
N LEU A 291 -8.58 16.15 20.69
CA LEU A 291 -9.35 16.05 19.46
C LEU A 291 -10.76 16.61 19.64
N ARG A 292 -11.47 16.23 20.72
CA ARG A 292 -12.79 16.77 21.07
C ARG A 292 -12.75 18.30 21.19
N GLN A 293 -11.78 18.83 21.93
CA GLN A 293 -11.61 20.28 22.10
C GLN A 293 -11.36 20.99 20.76
N ARG A 294 -10.53 20.41 19.88
CA ARG A 294 -10.28 20.98 18.53
C ARG A 294 -11.54 21.01 17.66
N PHE A 295 -12.41 20.00 17.76
CA PHE A 295 -13.68 19.98 17.03
C PHE A 295 -14.66 21.02 17.60
N GLU A 296 -14.74 21.16 18.92
CA GLU A 296 -15.55 22.19 19.59
C GLU A 296 -15.08 23.60 19.17
N ASP A 297 -13.78 23.87 19.23
CA ASP A 297 -13.18 25.14 18.78
C ASP A 297 -13.46 25.44 17.30
N ALA A 298 -13.45 24.40 16.45
CA ALA A 298 -13.72 24.56 15.02
C ALA A 298 -15.19 24.91 14.74
N VAL A 299 -16.12 24.28 15.47
CA VAL A 299 -17.56 24.60 15.40
C VAL A 299 -17.79 26.04 15.88
N ASP A 300 -17.17 26.44 16.98
CA ASP A 300 -17.27 27.80 17.52
C ASP A 300 -16.69 28.87 16.56
N ARG A 301 -15.55 28.59 15.92
CA ARG A 301 -14.99 29.49 14.89
C ARG A 301 -15.92 29.61 13.68
N THR A 302 -16.58 28.52 13.29
CA THR A 302 -17.50 28.49 12.15
C THR A 302 -18.79 29.25 12.47
N LEU A 303 -19.32 29.09 13.69
CA LEU A 303 -20.46 29.86 14.19
C LEU A 303 -20.12 31.36 14.30
N LYS A 304 -18.96 31.71 14.86
CA LYS A 304 -18.47 33.11 14.93
C LYS A 304 -18.29 33.73 13.53
N LYS A 305 -17.75 32.97 12.57
CA LYS A 305 -17.67 33.44 11.16
C LYS A 305 -19.07 33.67 10.56
N ARG A 306 -20.03 32.76 10.74
CA ARG A 306 -21.40 32.93 10.25
C ARG A 306 -22.12 34.13 10.87
N LEU A 307 -21.97 34.34 12.18
CA LEU A 307 -22.51 35.50 12.90
C LEU A 307 -21.89 36.82 12.42
N HIS A 308 -20.58 36.83 12.13
CA HIS A 308 -19.89 38.00 11.56
C HIS A 308 -20.33 38.30 10.12
N THR A 309 -20.61 37.29 9.30
CA THR A 309 -21.15 37.48 7.95
C THR A 309 -22.60 37.99 7.99
N LEU A 310 -23.42 37.50 8.93
CA LEU A 310 -24.81 37.96 9.10
C LEU A 310 -24.87 39.42 9.61
N THR A 311 -23.99 39.81 10.53
CA THR A 311 -23.94 41.21 11.01
C THR A 311 -23.46 42.20 9.94
N LYS A 312 -22.62 41.76 8.99
CA LYS A 312 -22.22 42.57 7.82
C LYS A 312 -23.27 42.65 6.70
N SER A 313 -24.29 41.78 6.69
CA SER A 313 -25.39 41.86 5.72
C SER A 313 -26.54 42.78 6.16
N PHE A 314 -26.43 43.39 7.35
CA PHE A 314 -27.42 44.32 7.91
C PHE A 314 -26.88 45.76 8.08
N GLU A 315 -25.73 46.08 7.48
CA GLU A 315 -25.20 47.45 7.28
C GLU A 315 -25.18 47.79 5.78
#